data_AF-A0A846EMN2-F1
#
_entry.id   AF-A0A846EMN2-F1
#
_cell.length_a   1.000
_cell.length_b   1.000
_cell.length_c   1.000
_cell.angle_alpha   90.00
_cell.angle_beta   90.00
_cell.angle_gamma   90.00
#
_symmetry.space_group_name_H-M   'P 1'
#
loop_
_entity.id
_entity.type
_entity.pdbx_description
1 polymer ?
#
loop_
_entity_poly.entity_id
_entity_poly.type
_entity_poly.pdbx_seq_one_letter_code
_entity_poly.pdbx_strand_id
1 'polypeptide(L)'
;MTPDSLIFISKIMKNFVNIFISIIIAVWVLAIALISVQNATLVSVKFLVFQSIQVPFGLMLAFWVAVGLVGGAILLSVFSWGEGKFEGEEEAEFFVDDEDF
;
A
#
# COMPACT_ATOMS: atom_id res chain seq x y z
N MET A 1 -5.88 37.04 2.01
CA MET A 1 -6.25 35.62 2.16
C MET A 1 -6.26 35.32 3.64
N THR A 2 -7.36 34.81 4.19
CA THR A 2 -7.50 34.59 5.64
C THR A 2 -6.90 33.24 6.05
N PRO A 3 -6.41 33.08 7.29
CA PRO A 3 -5.80 31.82 7.76
C PRO A 3 -6.70 30.59 7.54
N ASP A 4 -8.01 30.75 7.74
CA ASP A 4 -9.00 29.68 7.58
C ASP A 4 -9.09 29.18 6.13
N SER A 5 -8.91 30.07 5.15
CA SER A 5 -8.92 29.70 3.73
C SER A 5 -7.70 28.86 3.34
N LEU A 6 -6.55 29.04 4.01
CA LEU A 6 -5.34 28.24 3.77
C LEU A 6 -5.46 26.85 4.40
N ILE A 7 -6.03 26.75 5.59
CA ILE A 7 -6.31 25.46 6.27
C ILE A 7 -7.28 24.63 5.45
N PHE A 8 -8.35 25.25 4.94
CA PHE A 8 -9.34 24.58 4.09
C PHE A 8 -8.72 24.02 2.81
N ILE A 9 -7.87 24.80 2.12
CA ILE A 9 -7.18 24.35 0.90
C ILE A 9 -6.22 23.20 1.20
N SER A 10 -5.51 23.25 2.34
CA SER A 10 -4.62 22.17 2.78
C SER A 10 -5.40 20.87 3.02
N LYS A 11 -6.53 20.92 3.75
CA LYS A 11 -7.38 19.75 4.02
C LYS A 11 -7.92 19.12 2.72
N ILE A 12 -8.34 19.94 1.75
CA ILE A 12 -8.75 19.48 0.43
C ILE A 12 -7.61 18.79 -0.32
N MET A 13 -6.41 19.38 -0.30
CA MET A 13 -5.24 18.83 -0.97
C MET A 13 -4.86 17.47 -0.38
N LYS A 14 -4.83 17.33 0.94
CA LYS A 14 -4.57 16.05 1.62
C LYS A 14 -5.60 14.98 1.25
N ASN A 15 -6.89 15.31 1.29
CA ASN A 15 -7.94 14.36 0.90
C ASN A 15 -7.81 13.92 -0.56
N PHE A 16 -7.44 14.83 -1.46
CA PHE A 16 -7.21 14.50 -2.86
C PHE A 16 -6.03 13.54 -3.03
N VAL A 17 -4.93 13.76 -2.30
CA VAL A 17 -3.77 12.88 -2.28
C VAL A 17 -4.16 11.48 -1.79
N ASN A 18 -4.93 11.38 -0.69
CA ASN A 18 -5.37 10.08 -0.15
C ASN A 18 -6.26 9.30 -1.15
N ILE A 19 -7.21 9.99 -1.79
CA ILE A 19 -8.05 9.38 -2.82
C ILE A 19 -7.18 8.91 -4.00
N PHE A 20 -6.22 9.73 -4.44
CA PHE A 20 -5.32 9.38 -5.54
C PHE A 20 -4.46 8.15 -5.23
N ILE A 21 -3.88 8.08 -4.02
CA ILE A 21 -3.13 6.91 -3.55
C ILE A 21 -4.02 5.66 -3.55
N SER A 22 -5.24 5.77 -3.02
CA SER A 22 -6.19 4.64 -2.99
C SER A 22 -6.52 4.12 -4.39
N ILE A 23 -6.68 5.01 -5.37
CA ILE A 23 -6.94 4.66 -6.77
C ILE A 23 -5.74 3.93 -7.36
N ILE A 24 -4.52 4.42 -7.13
CA ILE A 24 -3.30 3.74 -7.59
C ILE A 24 -3.23 2.32 -7.05
N ILE A 25 -3.46 2.15 -5.74
CA ILE A 25 -3.46 0.83 -5.09
C ILE A 25 -4.54 -0.07 -5.71
N ALA A 26 -5.76 0.43 -5.89
CA ALA A 26 -6.86 -0.33 -6.50
C ALA A 26 -6.54 -0.77 -7.93
N VAL A 27 -5.96 0.12 -8.75
CA VAL A 27 -5.51 -0.20 -10.11
C VAL A 27 -4.40 -1.26 -10.09
N TRP A 28 -3.46 -1.15 -9.16
CA TRP A 28 -2.40 -2.15 -8.97
C TRP A 28 -2.94 -3.54 -8.62
N VAL A 29 -3.86 -3.61 -7.66
CA VAL A 29 -4.52 -4.87 -7.28
C VAL A 29 -5.28 -5.46 -8.46
N LEU A 30 -6.04 -4.64 -9.19
CA LEU A 30 -6.77 -5.07 -10.38
C LEU A 30 -5.82 -5.57 -11.49
N ALA A 31 -4.70 -4.88 -11.72
CA ALA A 31 -3.70 -5.30 -12.69
C ALA A 31 -3.10 -6.67 -12.33
N ILE A 32 -2.75 -6.90 -11.07
CA ILE A 32 -2.25 -8.20 -10.59
C ILE A 32 -3.30 -9.29 -10.78
N ALA A 33 -4.57 -9.00 -10.43
CA ALA A 33 -5.67 -9.95 -10.60
C ALA A 33 -5.92 -10.30 -12.08
N LEU A 34 -5.96 -9.30 -12.96
CA LEU A 34 -6.15 -9.51 -14.40
C LEU A 34 -4.97 -10.24 -15.03
N ILE A 35 -3.73 -9.87 -14.70
CA ILE A 35 -2.53 -10.61 -15.13
C ILE A 35 -2.59 -12.04 -14.59
N SER A 36 -3.04 -12.26 -13.35
CA SER A 36 -3.19 -13.60 -12.80
C SER A 36 -4.22 -14.46 -13.53
N VAL A 37 -5.36 -13.88 -13.92
CA VAL A 37 -6.46 -14.60 -14.60
C VAL A 37 -6.11 -14.84 -16.07
N GLN A 38 -5.55 -13.84 -16.74
CA GLN A 38 -5.29 -13.89 -18.19
C GLN A 38 -3.96 -14.55 -18.53
N ASN A 39 -2.96 -14.46 -17.65
CA ASN A 39 -1.64 -15.06 -17.83
C ASN A 39 -1.54 -16.38 -17.05
N ALA A 40 -2.37 -17.36 -17.42
CA ALA A 40 -2.30 -18.74 -16.91
C ALA A 40 -1.07 -19.51 -17.44
N THR A 41 0.00 -18.80 -17.81
CA THR A 41 1.26 -19.42 -18.17
C THR A 41 1.95 -19.87 -16.90
N LEU A 42 2.16 -21.17 -16.83
CA LEU A 42 2.74 -21.83 -15.68
C LEU A 42 4.25 -21.58 -15.71
N VAL A 43 4.73 -20.77 -14.77
CA VAL A 43 6.17 -20.50 -14.64
C VAL A 43 6.78 -21.69 -13.91
N SER A 44 7.73 -22.34 -14.58
CA SER A 44 8.45 -23.46 -14.00
C SER A 44 9.52 -22.96 -13.05
N VAL A 45 9.26 -23.00 -11.75
CA VAL A 45 10.30 -22.75 -10.74
C VAL A 45 11.12 -24.03 -10.63
N LYS A 46 12.27 -24.06 -11.30
CA LYS A 46 13.24 -25.15 -11.16
C LYS A 46 13.91 -25.06 -9.79
N PHE A 47 13.36 -25.77 -8.81
CA PHE A 47 14.00 -25.93 -7.51
C PHE A 47 15.14 -26.96 -7.64
N LEU A 48 16.33 -26.48 -8.04
CA LEU A 48 17.64 -27.13 -7.90
C LEU A 48 17.63 -28.67 -7.75
N VAL A 49 17.29 -29.40 -8.83
CA VAL A 49 17.25 -30.89 -8.96
C VAL A 49 15.86 -31.56 -8.84
N PHE A 50 14.86 -30.96 -8.19
CA PHE A 50 13.52 -31.56 -8.06
C PHE A 50 12.47 -30.97 -9.02
N GLN A 51 11.54 -31.84 -9.42
CA GLN A 51 10.51 -31.58 -10.42
C GLN A 51 9.68 -30.33 -10.09
N SER A 52 9.61 -29.40 -11.05
CA SER A 52 8.92 -28.11 -10.95
C SER A 52 7.43 -28.27 -10.66
N ILE A 53 6.94 -27.64 -9.59
CA ILE A 53 5.51 -27.33 -9.49
C ILE A 53 5.28 -26.09 -10.36
N GLN A 54 4.35 -26.23 -11.28
CA GLN A 54 3.93 -25.19 -12.19
C GLN A 54 3.10 -24.16 -11.42
N VAL A 55 3.69 -22.99 -11.14
CA VAL A 55 3.04 -21.93 -10.36
C VAL A 55 2.53 -20.84 -11.32
N PRO A 56 1.27 -20.38 -11.19
CA PRO A 56 0.76 -19.27 -11.98
C PRO A 56 1.58 -18.00 -11.73
N PHE A 57 1.96 -17.29 -12.80
CA PHE A 57 2.75 -16.06 -12.69
C PHE A 57 2.12 -15.02 -11.75
N GLY A 58 0.79 -14.89 -11.78
CA GLY A 58 0.05 -14.01 -10.88
C GLY A 58 0.20 -14.34 -9.40
N LEU A 59 0.31 -15.63 -9.04
CA LEU A 59 0.54 -16.05 -7.66
C LEU A 59 1.94 -15.65 -7.18
N MET A 60 2.94 -15.76 -8.06
CA MET A 60 4.31 -15.32 -7.78
C MET A 60 4.35 -13.81 -7.53
N LEU A 61 3.67 -13.03 -8.37
CA LEU A 61 3.58 -11.57 -8.25
C LEU A 61 2.88 -11.16 -6.94
N ALA A 62 1.73 -11.77 -6.64
CA ALA A 62 1.01 -11.52 -5.39
C ALA A 62 1.86 -11.86 -4.15
N PHE A 63 2.62 -12.97 -4.21
CA PHE A 63 3.52 -13.37 -3.14
C PHE A 63 4.63 -12.33 -2.90
N TRP A 64 5.28 -11.84 -3.95
CA TRP A 64 6.31 -10.80 -3.82
C TRP A 64 5.76 -9.48 -3.30
N VAL A 65 4.57 -9.06 -3.75
CA VAL A 65 3.91 -7.86 -3.22
C VAL A 65 3.59 -8.03 -1.74
N ALA A 66 3.06 -9.19 -1.33
CA ALA A 66 2.78 -9.47 0.08
C ALA A 66 4.05 -9.46 0.94
N VAL A 67 5.13 -10.10 0.48
CA VAL A 67 6.43 -10.08 1.16
C VAL A 67 6.99 -8.66 1.23
N GLY A 68 6.87 -7.86 0.16
CA GLY A 68 7.29 -6.47 0.13
C GLY A 68 6.52 -5.58 1.11
N LEU A 69 5.20 -5.74 1.19
CA LEU A 69 4.35 -4.99 2.12
C LEU A 69 4.63 -5.38 3.57
N VAL A 70 4.68 -6.68 3.88
CA VAL A 70 4.98 -7.17 5.23
C VAL A 70 6.40 -6.79 5.64
N GLY A 71 7.37 -6.96 4.74
CA GLY A 71 8.76 -6.57 4.96
C GLY A 71 8.91 -5.07 5.16
N GLY A 72 8.24 -4.27 4.34
CA GLY A 72 8.19 -2.80 4.48
C GLY A 72 7.58 -2.36 5.82
N ALA A 73 6.48 -2.98 6.24
CA ALA A 73 5.85 -2.69 7.53
C ALA A 73 6.76 -3.06 8.71
N ILE A 74 7.46 -4.19 8.65
CA ILE A 74 8.43 -4.59 9.66
C ILE A 74 9.63 -3.64 9.68
N LEU A 75 10.18 -3.29 8.52
CA LEU A 75 11.29 -2.33 8.41
C LEU A 75 10.87 -0.98 8.98
N LEU A 76 9.70 -0.45 8.60
CA LEU A 76 9.18 0.79 9.14
C LEU A 76 9.02 0.68 10.66
N SER A 77 8.45 -0.41 11.18
CA SER A 77 8.28 -0.61 12.63
C SER A 77 9.61 -0.68 13.39
N VAL A 78 10.64 -1.30 12.81
CA VAL A 78 11.96 -1.44 13.45
C VAL A 78 12.78 -0.15 13.36
N PHE A 79 12.73 0.57 12.24
CA PHE A 79 13.47 1.81 12.03
C PHE A 79 12.75 3.06 12.59
N SER A 80 11.42 3.07 12.65
CA SER A 80 10.61 4.14 13.29
C SER A 80 10.81 4.24 14.80
N TRP A 81 11.40 3.21 15.43
CA TRP A 81 11.80 3.32 16.84
C TRP A 81 12.99 4.29 17.05
N GLY A 82 13.74 4.62 16.00
CA GLY A 82 14.90 5.53 16.07
C GLY A 82 14.63 6.97 15.62
N GLU A 83 13.66 7.18 14.73
CA GLU A 83 13.33 8.51 14.19
C GLU A 83 11.83 8.76 14.30
N GLY A 84 11.48 9.67 15.20
CA GLY A 84 10.10 10.11 15.39
C GLY A 84 9.50 10.64 14.09
N LYS A 85 8.21 10.32 13.91
CA LYS A 85 7.28 10.85 12.90
C LYS A 85 7.40 10.25 11.49
N PHE A 86 6.99 8.99 11.35
CA PHE A 86 6.23 8.59 10.17
C PHE A 86 4.74 8.53 10.56
N GLU A 87 4.03 9.60 10.22
CA GLU A 87 2.63 9.54 9.76
C GLU A 87 1.63 8.82 10.68
N GLY A 88 1.56 9.24 11.95
CA GLY A 88 0.46 8.90 12.87
C GLY A 88 -0.30 10.11 13.41
N GLU A 89 0.10 11.33 13.05
CA GLU A 89 -0.56 12.56 13.51
C GLU A 89 -1.79 12.93 12.66
N GLU A 90 -1.91 12.47 11.41
CA GLU A 90 -3.09 12.75 10.57
C GLU A 90 -4.31 11.89 10.93
N GLU A 91 -4.11 10.63 11.34
CA GLU A 91 -5.19 9.80 11.86
C GLU A 91 -5.63 10.27 13.26
N ALA A 92 -4.69 10.75 14.08
CA ALA A 92 -5.04 11.33 15.38
C ALA A 92 -5.81 12.66 15.25
N GLU A 93 -5.49 13.52 14.27
CA GLU A 93 -6.31 14.70 13.96
C GLU A 93 -7.70 14.30 13.41
N PHE A 94 -7.82 13.19 12.69
CA PHE A 94 -9.11 12.67 12.19
C PHE A 94 -10.05 12.20 13.32
N PHE A 95 -9.53 11.82 14.49
CA PHE A 95 -10.33 11.36 15.64
C PHE A 95 -10.50 12.42 16.75
N VAL A 96 -9.93 13.62 16.63
CA VAL A 96 -9.98 14.67 17.69
C VAL A 96 -10.97 15.81 17.37
N ASP A 97 -11.46 15.95 16.13
CA ASP A 97 -12.38 17.03 15.73
C ASP A 97 -13.88 16.76 16.05
N ASP A 98 -14.26 15.56 16.54
CA ASP A 98 -15.67 15.19 16.80
C ASP A 98 -16.06 15.17 18.29
N GLU A 99 -15.21 15.65 19.21
CA GLU A 99 -15.47 15.61 20.66
C GLU A 99 -15.47 17.01 21.34
N ASP A 100 -16.17 17.98 20.73
CA ASP A 100 -16.56 19.23 21.42
C ASP A 100 -18.10 19.33 21.48
N PHE A 101 -18.67 18.83 22.59
CA PHE A 101 -20.00 19.22 23.10
C PHE A 101 -19.90 20.52 23.91
#